data_AF-A0A8S9X7Z3-F1
#
_entry.id   AF-A0A8S9X7Z3-F1
#
_cell.length_a   1.000
_cell.length_b   1.000
_cell.length_c   1.000
_cell.angle_alpha   90.00
_cell.angle_beta   90.00
_cell.angle_gamma   90.00
#
_symmetry.space_group_name_H-M   'P 1'
#
loop_
_entity.id
_entity.type
_entity.pdbx_description
1 polymer ?
#
loop_
_entity_poly.entity_id
_entity_poly.type
_entity_poly.pdbx_seq_one_letter_code
_entity_poly.pdbx_strand_id
1 'polypeptide(L)'
;MSHYYRVSTDLVGPSVKKIFGKLLNKTGSSNSSDKEHYDIKETKHFATCRKVLVMMGFVNDGSVIYKLRQPVFVFLLYSAPVHHLVPAFIDKTAPSDQILMSWSISMLYVLLCIAWPFMIIRSSEIFQLWATVRKGFYHYSDPFTAAERTILSRTNDIVIKSTRVSIIAYFCAGFGTFLKEMQPESLRQYKAPYPGWFPWTINSNFRFALALLYQCAICLNTTFALEAVFVLFAYHTIHFEGQLRLLTRHFGDTFPPGLPATVTYSAEYKKRTLRRLYECVSHHLIITGFHKQILSYFGICLLVYRVIVTIMLCILCYLTTTGISLDKFVQLLCFALALLYLCFIFCLKGEKVTQLSDGWRLTVYEVDWWNHPVEVQKTILMMQMGASKALKVYGVWKPAMYSHEGISVIGQETFSFFNMLRAMKMSFSEILISWRKLPHAAVTHGPVTFRPQPSDINRVKSERRTTVGLDKRVGTVRG
;
A
#
# COMPACT_ATOMS: atom_id res chain seq x y z
N MET A 1 -16.11 -23.95 -6.14
CA MET A 1 -16.42 -22.57 -5.71
C MET A 1 -17.57 -22.43 -4.71
N SER A 2 -18.52 -23.37 -4.57
CA SER A 2 -19.70 -23.21 -3.68
C SER A 2 -19.44 -23.41 -2.16
N HIS A 3 -18.46 -24.22 -1.77
CA HIS A 3 -18.28 -24.60 -0.34
C HIS A 3 -17.45 -23.62 0.52
N TYR A 4 -16.66 -22.73 -0.09
CA TYR A 4 -15.78 -21.79 0.65
C TYR A 4 -16.46 -20.44 0.98
N TYR A 5 -17.57 -20.10 0.32
CA TYR A 5 -18.30 -18.84 0.60
C TYR A 5 -19.16 -18.91 1.86
N ARG A 6 -19.46 -20.11 2.37
CA ARG A 6 -20.37 -20.29 3.53
C ARG A 6 -19.70 -20.07 4.89
N VAL A 7 -18.38 -20.23 4.98
CA VAL A 7 -17.68 -20.21 6.28
C VAL A 7 -17.32 -18.79 6.75
N SER A 8 -17.17 -17.81 5.84
CA SER A 8 -16.82 -16.43 6.22
C SER A 8 -18.01 -15.57 6.65
N THR A 9 -19.26 -16.03 6.46
CA THR A 9 -20.44 -15.25 6.80
C THR A 9 -20.87 -15.39 8.25
N ASP A 10 -20.40 -16.36 9.02
CA ASP A 10 -21.00 -16.64 10.33
C ASP A 10 -20.42 -15.83 11.51
N LEU A 11 -19.41 -14.99 11.26
CA LEU A 11 -18.77 -14.14 12.28
C LEU A 11 -19.20 -12.66 12.26
N VAL A 12 -20.23 -12.31 11.48
CA VAL A 12 -20.61 -10.91 11.23
C VAL A 12 -22.10 -10.71 11.52
N GLY A 13 -22.40 -9.79 12.44
CA GLY A 13 -23.76 -9.49 12.89
C GLY A 13 -24.72 -9.08 11.75
N PRO A 14 -26.04 -9.24 11.94
CA PRO A 14 -27.06 -9.14 10.88
C PRO A 14 -27.07 -7.80 10.14
N SER A 15 -26.72 -6.70 10.81
CA SER A 15 -26.65 -5.36 10.22
C SER A 15 -25.48 -5.21 9.24
N VAL A 16 -24.32 -5.81 9.54
CA VAL A 16 -23.14 -5.76 8.67
C VAL A 16 -23.28 -6.76 7.51
N LYS A 17 -23.95 -7.91 7.72
CA LYS A 17 -24.39 -8.80 6.63
C LYS A 17 -25.29 -8.08 5.63
N LYS A 18 -26.19 -7.21 6.09
CA LYS A 18 -27.11 -6.45 5.23
C LYS A 18 -26.38 -5.37 4.41
N ILE A 19 -25.36 -4.74 5.00
CA ILE A 19 -24.52 -3.74 4.34
C ILE A 19 -23.55 -4.38 3.34
N PHE A 20 -22.84 -5.44 3.74
CA PHE A 20 -21.97 -6.23 2.84
C PHE A 20 -22.77 -6.94 1.75
N GLY A 21 -23.96 -7.48 2.05
CA GLY A 21 -24.85 -8.08 1.07
C GLY A 21 -25.34 -7.07 0.02
N LYS A 22 -25.62 -5.83 0.41
CA LYS A 22 -25.97 -4.74 -0.54
C LYS A 22 -24.76 -4.27 -1.37
N LEU A 23 -23.56 -4.28 -0.81
CA LEU A 23 -22.32 -3.93 -1.51
C LEU A 23 -21.85 -5.03 -2.47
N LEU A 24 -22.00 -6.30 -2.09
CA LEU A 24 -21.58 -7.47 -2.87
C LEU A 24 -22.60 -7.86 -3.95
N ASN A 25 -23.92 -7.78 -3.69
CA ASN A 25 -24.94 -8.04 -4.71
C ASN A 25 -24.91 -7.01 -5.86
N LYS A 26 -24.34 -5.82 -5.65
CA LYS A 26 -24.09 -4.85 -6.74
C LYS A 26 -22.90 -5.21 -7.64
N THR A 27 -22.12 -6.22 -7.27
CA THR A 27 -20.90 -6.64 -7.97
C THR A 27 -20.89 -8.09 -8.46
N GLY A 28 -21.92 -8.89 -8.13
CA GLY A 28 -21.98 -10.30 -8.55
C GLY A 28 -23.39 -10.88 -8.53
N SER A 29 -24.21 -10.52 -9.52
CA SER A 29 -25.30 -11.34 -10.06
C SER A 29 -25.95 -10.52 -11.17
N SER A 30 -25.53 -10.75 -12.42
CA SER A 30 -26.34 -10.38 -13.58
C SER A 30 -27.28 -11.53 -13.88
N ASN A 31 -28.32 -11.69 -13.04
CA ASN A 31 -29.52 -12.34 -13.51
C ASN A 31 -30.30 -11.32 -14.33
N SER A 32 -30.52 -11.67 -15.59
CA SER A 32 -31.31 -10.97 -16.58
C SER A 32 -32.75 -10.79 -16.09
N SER A 33 -33.15 -9.58 -15.71
CA SER A 33 -34.53 -9.07 -15.86
C SER A 33 -34.82 -7.69 -15.25
N ASP A 34 -33.86 -6.94 -14.70
CA ASP A 34 -34.08 -5.52 -14.36
C ASP A 34 -33.06 -4.62 -15.09
N LYS A 35 -33.45 -4.13 -16.26
CA LYS A 35 -32.77 -2.98 -16.88
C LYS A 35 -33.15 -1.73 -16.09
N GLU A 36 -32.47 -1.46 -14.98
CA GLU A 36 -32.41 -0.11 -14.42
C GLU A 36 -32.00 0.83 -15.58
N HIS A 37 -32.90 1.73 -15.96
CA HIS A 37 -32.62 2.75 -16.97
C HIS A 37 -31.50 3.64 -16.43
N TYR A 38 -30.28 3.38 -16.87
CA TYR A 38 -29.11 4.11 -16.40
C TYR A 38 -28.96 5.37 -17.25
N ASP A 39 -29.12 6.55 -16.62
CA ASP A 39 -28.99 7.84 -17.30
C ASP A 39 -27.57 8.05 -17.84
N ILE A 40 -27.44 7.95 -19.16
CA ILE A 40 -26.16 8.12 -19.86
C ILE A 40 -25.81 9.60 -19.93
N LYS A 41 -24.75 10.00 -19.24
CA LYS A 41 -24.22 11.38 -19.32
C LYS A 41 -23.14 11.48 -20.39
N GLU A 42 -23.33 12.38 -21.35
CA GLU A 42 -22.26 12.74 -22.28
C GLU A 42 -21.17 13.52 -21.56
N THR A 43 -20.16 12.79 -21.08
CA THR A 43 -19.09 13.39 -20.28
C THR A 43 -17.94 13.77 -21.20
N LYS A 44 -17.78 15.07 -21.50
CA LYS A 44 -16.62 15.57 -22.28
C LYS A 44 -15.29 15.39 -21.55
N HIS A 45 -15.31 15.33 -20.21
CA HIS A 45 -14.14 15.16 -19.37
C HIS A 45 -14.41 14.22 -18.20
N PHE A 46 -13.64 13.13 -18.12
CA PHE A 46 -13.75 12.18 -17.01
C PHE A 46 -13.28 12.79 -15.69
N ALA A 47 -13.99 12.44 -14.62
CA ALA A 47 -13.72 12.91 -13.27
C ALA A 47 -12.38 12.36 -12.75
N THR A 48 -11.66 13.23 -12.04
CA THR A 48 -10.38 12.92 -11.40
C THR A 48 -10.39 13.50 -9.98
N CYS A 49 -9.58 12.92 -9.09
CA CYS A 49 -9.35 13.47 -7.74
C CYS A 49 -8.49 14.75 -7.73
N ARG A 50 -8.12 15.30 -8.90
CA ARG A 50 -7.22 16.45 -9.04
C ARG A 50 -7.59 17.63 -8.15
N LYS A 51 -8.84 18.09 -8.21
CA LYS A 51 -9.26 19.30 -7.48
C LYS A 51 -9.04 19.16 -5.97
N VAL A 52 -9.40 18.01 -5.41
CA VAL A 52 -9.30 17.72 -3.98
C VAL A 52 -7.82 17.66 -3.55
N LEU A 53 -7.00 16.92 -4.29
CA LEU A 53 -5.58 16.73 -3.98
C LEU A 53 -4.75 18.00 -4.14
N VAL A 54 -5.06 18.81 -5.15
CA VAL A 54 -4.46 20.14 -5.33
C VAL A 54 -4.86 21.07 -4.19
N MET A 55 -6.16 21.14 -3.87
CA MET A 55 -6.65 21.99 -2.78
C MET A 55 -5.99 21.62 -1.45
N MET A 56 -5.74 20.33 -1.20
CA MET A 56 -5.08 19.84 0.01
C MET A 56 -3.57 20.08 0.06
N GLY A 57 -2.94 20.49 -1.05
CA GLY A 57 -1.49 20.71 -1.14
C GLY A 57 -0.66 19.44 -1.34
N PHE A 58 -1.31 18.33 -1.77
CA PHE A 58 -0.68 17.03 -1.92
C PHE A 58 0.09 16.85 -3.24
N VAL A 59 -0.27 17.63 -4.25
CA VAL A 59 0.35 17.62 -5.58
C VAL A 59 0.77 19.04 -5.93
N ASN A 60 2.01 19.20 -6.41
CA ASN A 60 2.56 20.48 -6.79
C ASN A 60 1.99 20.96 -8.13
N ASP A 61 1.00 21.85 -8.11
CA ASP A 61 0.43 22.48 -9.31
C ASP A 61 0.96 23.90 -9.57
N GLY A 62 1.90 24.38 -8.75
CA GLY A 62 2.44 25.74 -8.83
C GLY A 62 1.47 26.85 -8.38
N SER A 63 0.27 26.52 -7.91
CA SER A 63 -0.72 27.51 -7.47
C SER A 63 -0.29 28.27 -6.21
N VAL A 64 -0.83 29.47 -6.03
CA VAL A 64 -0.61 30.26 -4.80
C VAL A 64 -1.11 29.52 -3.56
N ILE A 65 -2.25 28.82 -3.69
CA ILE A 65 -2.83 28.00 -2.62
C ILE A 65 -1.86 26.90 -2.21
N TYR A 66 -1.24 26.21 -3.17
CA TYR A 66 -0.23 25.20 -2.90
C TYR A 66 0.97 25.80 -2.14
N LYS A 67 1.53 26.91 -2.63
CA LYS A 67 2.70 27.57 -1.98
C LYS A 67 2.43 27.98 -0.54
N LEU A 68 1.20 28.37 -0.22
CA LEU A 68 0.78 28.71 1.15
C LEU A 68 0.57 27.47 2.03
N ARG A 69 -0.03 26.40 1.49
CA ARG A 69 -0.38 25.20 2.26
C ARG A 69 0.79 24.23 2.46
N GLN A 70 1.70 24.15 1.50
CA GLN A 70 2.83 23.23 1.53
C GLN A 70 3.67 23.34 2.80
N PRO A 71 4.14 24.52 3.27
CA PRO A 71 4.96 24.60 4.48
C PRO A 71 4.20 24.12 5.72
N VAL A 72 2.90 24.40 5.81
CA VAL A 72 2.04 23.92 6.91
C VAL A 72 1.92 22.40 6.87
N PHE A 73 1.67 21.82 5.70
CA PHE A 73 1.56 20.37 5.52
C PHE A 73 2.87 19.66 5.87
N VAL A 74 4.02 20.19 5.41
CA VAL A 74 5.36 19.68 5.73
C VAL A 74 5.59 19.74 7.24
N PHE A 75 5.34 20.89 7.85
CA PHE A 75 5.51 21.06 9.29
C PHE A 75 4.71 19.99 10.06
N LEU A 76 3.41 19.87 9.79
CA LEU A 76 2.54 18.90 10.48
C LEU A 76 2.94 17.44 10.22
N LEU A 77 3.37 17.11 8.99
CA LEU A 77 3.75 15.75 8.64
C LEU A 77 5.04 15.31 9.35
N TYR A 78 6.07 16.17 9.37
CA TYR A 78 7.37 15.84 9.96
C TYR A 78 7.43 16.06 11.48
N SER A 79 6.63 16.98 12.03
CA SER A 79 6.57 17.20 13.48
C SER A 79 5.82 16.08 14.21
N ALA A 80 4.92 15.36 13.55
CA ALA A 80 4.11 14.32 14.17
C ALA A 80 4.90 13.07 14.62
N PRO A 81 5.80 12.46 13.81
CA PRO A 81 6.64 11.37 14.30
C PRO A 81 7.54 11.81 15.46
N VAL A 82 8.08 13.03 15.42
CA VAL A 82 8.87 13.58 16.53
C VAL A 82 8.02 13.70 17.79
N HIS A 83 6.82 14.27 17.68
CA HIS A 83 5.88 14.43 18.79
C HIS A 83 5.57 13.10 19.49
N HIS A 84 5.33 12.02 18.75
CA HIS A 84 4.97 10.71 19.30
C HIS A 84 6.17 9.85 19.72
N LEU A 85 7.35 9.99 19.09
CA LEU A 85 8.54 9.19 19.40
C LEU A 85 9.36 9.75 20.57
N VAL A 86 9.42 11.08 20.73
CA VAL A 86 10.23 11.71 21.79
C VAL A 86 9.91 11.17 23.20
N PRO A 87 8.63 10.96 23.60
CA PRO A 87 8.33 10.33 24.89
C PRO A 87 8.98 8.96 25.08
N ALA A 88 9.09 8.16 24.02
CA ALA A 88 9.70 6.83 24.09
C ALA A 88 11.22 6.86 24.37
N PHE A 89 11.88 8.00 24.14
CA PHE A 89 13.31 8.18 24.42
C PHE A 89 13.59 8.94 25.73
N ILE A 90 12.67 9.81 26.15
CA ILE A 90 12.83 10.63 27.36
C ILE A 90 12.37 9.87 28.60
N ASP A 91 11.25 9.14 28.51
CA ASP A 91 10.69 8.43 29.64
C ASP A 91 11.36 7.06 29.82
N LYS A 92 12.44 7.03 30.62
CA LYS A 92 13.16 5.79 30.97
C LYS A 92 12.34 4.85 31.86
N THR A 93 11.21 5.29 32.39
CA THR A 93 10.31 4.49 33.22
C THR A 93 9.13 3.92 32.43
N ALA A 94 8.97 4.30 31.16
CA ALA A 94 7.90 3.82 30.31
C ALA A 94 8.01 2.30 30.12
N PRO A 95 6.92 1.55 30.34
CA PRO A 95 6.91 0.12 30.11
C PRO A 95 7.04 -0.18 28.61
N SER A 96 7.62 -1.34 28.29
CA SER A 96 7.99 -1.72 26.92
C SER A 96 6.80 -1.82 25.96
N ASP A 97 5.60 -2.11 26.48
CA ASP A 97 4.34 -2.12 25.74
C ASP A 97 3.97 -0.71 25.23
N GLN A 98 4.12 0.32 26.05
CA GLN A 98 3.81 1.70 25.69
C GLN A 98 4.77 2.24 24.64
N ILE A 99 6.05 1.88 24.73
CA ILE A 99 7.05 2.19 23.71
C ILE A 99 6.66 1.54 22.39
N LEU A 100 6.34 0.24 22.41
CA LEU A 100 6.03 -0.52 21.20
C LEU A 100 4.73 -0.06 20.52
N MET A 101 3.72 0.37 21.29
CA MET A 101 2.53 1.02 20.74
C MET A 101 2.84 2.37 20.09
N SER A 102 3.68 3.20 20.73
CA SER A 102 4.10 4.50 20.20
C SER A 102 4.87 4.33 18.88
N TRP A 103 5.73 3.31 18.80
CA TRP A 103 6.40 2.90 17.56
C TRP A 103 5.40 2.47 16.48
N SER A 104 4.40 1.66 16.83
CA SER A 104 3.38 1.18 15.87
C SER A 104 2.59 2.33 15.25
N ILE A 105 2.18 3.30 16.05
CA ILE A 105 1.48 4.50 15.56
C ILE A 105 2.43 5.36 14.70
N SER A 106 3.69 5.49 15.12
CA SER A 106 4.72 6.26 14.40
C SER A 106 5.08 5.67 13.03
N MET A 107 4.94 4.35 12.84
CA MET A 107 5.22 3.70 11.54
C MET A 107 4.34 4.25 10.41
N LEU A 108 3.10 4.63 10.69
CA LEU A 108 2.23 5.26 9.68
C LEU A 108 2.76 6.65 9.28
N TYR A 109 3.25 7.42 10.24
CA TYR A 109 3.85 8.72 9.94
C TYR A 109 5.15 8.55 9.16
N VAL A 110 5.97 7.55 9.50
CA VAL A 110 7.19 7.21 8.74
C VAL A 110 6.87 6.83 7.29
N LEU A 111 5.82 6.02 7.05
CA LEU A 111 5.34 5.72 5.70
C LEU A 111 5.12 7.01 4.91
N LEU A 112 4.37 7.94 5.48
CA LEU A 112 3.96 9.17 4.80
C LEU A 112 5.13 10.12 4.62
N CYS A 113 6.05 10.22 5.60
CA CYS A 113 7.29 10.98 5.49
C CYS A 113 8.20 10.47 4.36
N ILE A 114 8.12 9.18 4.01
CA ILE A 114 8.84 8.60 2.87
C ILE A 114 8.06 8.76 1.57
N ALA A 115 6.76 8.43 1.58
CA ALA A 115 5.93 8.39 0.38
C ALA A 115 5.60 9.79 -0.16
N TRP A 116 5.32 10.76 0.72
CA TRP A 116 4.86 12.08 0.31
C TRP A 116 5.89 12.89 -0.48
N PRO A 117 7.18 12.98 -0.07
CA PRO A 117 8.20 13.65 -0.88
C PRO A 117 8.34 13.02 -2.26
N PHE A 118 8.31 11.69 -2.34
CA PHE A 118 8.38 10.96 -3.60
C PHE A 118 7.24 11.35 -4.54
N MET A 119 6.02 11.45 -4.01
CA MET A 119 4.84 11.84 -4.79
C MET A 119 4.87 13.30 -5.25
N ILE A 120 5.44 14.21 -4.45
CA ILE A 120 5.60 15.61 -4.86
C ILE A 120 6.66 15.76 -5.93
N ILE A 121 7.82 15.13 -5.77
CA ILE A 121 8.90 15.16 -6.76
C ILE A 121 8.40 14.63 -8.11
N ARG A 122 7.59 13.57 -8.07
CA ARG A 122 7.01 12.94 -9.26
C ARG A 122 5.61 13.45 -9.62
N SER A 123 5.22 14.63 -9.13
CA SER A 123 3.89 15.21 -9.36
C SER A 123 3.56 15.40 -10.84
N SER A 124 4.56 15.67 -11.69
CA SER A 124 4.41 15.76 -13.14
C SER A 124 3.81 14.52 -13.78
N GLU A 125 4.16 13.33 -13.28
CA GLU A 125 3.63 12.04 -13.75
C GLU A 125 2.15 11.86 -13.40
N ILE A 126 1.73 12.35 -12.23
CA ILE A 126 0.31 12.36 -11.84
C ILE A 126 -0.50 13.23 -12.81
N PHE A 127 0.04 14.39 -13.21
CA PHE A 127 -0.64 15.24 -14.18
C PHE A 127 -0.76 14.57 -15.54
N GLN A 128 0.25 13.81 -15.97
CA GLN A 128 0.17 13.01 -17.19
C GLN A 128 -0.92 11.93 -17.10
N LEU A 129 -0.97 11.18 -16.00
CA LEU A 129 -2.01 10.19 -15.75
C LEU A 129 -3.42 10.83 -15.78
N TRP A 130 -3.60 11.97 -15.10
CA TRP A 130 -4.87 12.71 -15.13
C TRP A 130 -5.21 13.27 -16.49
N ALA A 131 -4.23 13.68 -17.29
CA ALA A 131 -4.46 14.16 -18.64
C ALA A 131 -4.99 13.02 -19.53
N THR A 132 -4.40 11.83 -19.44
CA THR A 132 -4.87 10.62 -20.14
C THR A 132 -6.30 10.26 -19.74
N VAL A 133 -6.58 10.24 -18.42
CA VAL A 133 -7.92 9.97 -17.89
C VAL A 133 -8.93 11.00 -18.37
N ARG A 134 -8.63 12.31 -18.25
CA ARG A 134 -9.55 13.38 -18.61
C ARG A 134 -9.91 13.37 -20.09
N LYS A 135 -8.98 12.98 -20.96
CA LYS A 135 -9.19 12.80 -22.41
C LYS A 135 -10.02 11.56 -22.74
N GLY A 136 -10.11 10.57 -21.85
CA GLY A 136 -10.87 9.35 -22.08
C GLY A 136 -10.09 8.20 -22.72
N PHE A 137 -8.75 8.24 -22.65
CA PHE A 137 -7.80 7.26 -23.20
C PHE A 137 -7.78 7.16 -24.72
N TYR A 138 -8.90 6.81 -25.35
CA TYR A 138 -8.97 6.56 -26.79
C TYR A 138 -10.32 7.01 -27.37
N HIS A 139 -10.28 7.56 -28.58
CA HIS A 139 -11.46 7.93 -29.36
C HIS A 139 -11.56 7.02 -30.58
N TYR A 140 -12.61 6.21 -30.62
CA TYR A 140 -12.91 5.36 -31.77
C TYR A 140 -13.55 6.17 -32.89
N SER A 141 -13.33 5.76 -34.14
CA SER A 141 -13.98 6.39 -35.29
C SER A 141 -15.49 6.17 -35.31
N ASP A 142 -15.94 5.03 -34.78
CA ASP A 142 -17.35 4.70 -34.68
C ASP A 142 -17.99 5.33 -33.43
N PRO A 143 -19.25 5.79 -33.52
CA PRO A 143 -19.95 6.32 -32.36
C PRO A 143 -20.16 5.21 -31.32
N PHE A 144 -19.98 5.55 -30.04
CA PHE A 144 -20.18 4.60 -28.96
C PHE A 144 -21.61 4.09 -28.88
N THR A 145 -21.75 2.77 -28.76
CA THR A 145 -22.99 2.08 -28.47
C THR A 145 -23.53 2.45 -27.08
N ALA A 146 -24.81 2.20 -26.83
CA ALA A 146 -25.42 2.45 -25.52
C ALA A 146 -24.71 1.67 -24.39
N ALA A 147 -24.22 0.46 -24.67
CA ALA A 147 -23.46 -0.35 -23.72
C ALA A 147 -22.10 0.29 -23.38
N GLU A 148 -21.35 0.74 -24.39
CA GLU A 148 -20.06 1.42 -24.19
C GLU A 148 -20.20 2.73 -23.43
N ARG A 149 -21.21 3.54 -23.77
CA ARG A 149 -21.53 4.77 -23.03
C ARG A 149 -21.89 4.48 -21.58
N THR A 150 -22.62 3.40 -21.32
CA THR A 150 -22.96 2.95 -19.96
C THR A 150 -21.72 2.57 -19.16
N ILE A 151 -20.74 1.87 -19.76
CA ILE A 151 -19.47 1.52 -19.12
C ILE A 151 -18.71 2.79 -18.69
N LEU A 152 -18.59 3.76 -19.60
CA LEU A 152 -17.88 5.01 -19.35
C LEU A 152 -18.55 5.87 -18.28
N SER A 153 -19.87 6.04 -18.36
CA SER A 153 -20.62 6.83 -17.40
C SER A 153 -20.65 6.16 -16.02
N ARG A 154 -20.80 4.83 -15.93
CA ARG A 154 -20.73 4.10 -14.66
C ARG A 154 -19.36 4.24 -13.99
N THR A 155 -18.29 4.12 -14.77
CA THR A 155 -16.92 4.34 -14.28
C THR A 155 -16.77 5.74 -13.69
N ASN A 156 -17.25 6.75 -14.40
CA ASN A 156 -17.20 8.14 -13.97
C ASN A 156 -18.04 8.40 -12.70
N ASP A 157 -19.26 7.87 -12.64
CA ASP A 157 -20.15 8.00 -11.49
C ASP A 157 -19.58 7.33 -10.24
N ILE A 158 -18.94 6.16 -10.37
CA ILE A 158 -18.28 5.49 -9.24
C ILE A 158 -17.19 6.40 -8.67
N VAL A 159 -16.37 7.02 -9.51
CA VAL A 159 -15.31 7.95 -9.07
C VAL A 159 -15.92 9.17 -8.36
N ILE A 160 -16.94 9.81 -8.94
CA ILE A 160 -17.58 11.00 -8.34
C ILE A 160 -18.23 10.66 -7.00
N LYS A 161 -19.03 9.60 -6.94
CA LYS A 161 -19.73 9.17 -5.71
C LYS A 161 -18.73 8.74 -4.65
N SER A 162 -17.73 7.93 -5.02
CA SER A 162 -16.66 7.51 -4.11
C SER A 162 -15.88 8.71 -3.56
N THR A 163 -15.60 9.73 -4.38
CA THR A 163 -14.85 10.93 -3.92
C THR A 163 -15.58 11.64 -2.79
N ARG A 164 -16.90 11.84 -2.95
CA ARG A 164 -17.71 12.51 -1.92
C ARG A 164 -17.79 11.69 -0.63
N VAL A 165 -17.97 10.38 -0.75
CA VAL A 165 -18.06 9.47 0.40
C VAL A 165 -16.72 9.35 1.11
N SER A 166 -15.61 9.23 0.39
CA SER A 166 -14.26 9.13 0.96
C SER A 166 -13.95 10.35 1.83
N ILE A 167 -14.09 11.57 1.30
CA ILE A 167 -13.78 12.80 2.05
C ILE A 167 -14.54 12.87 3.39
N ILE A 168 -15.84 12.52 3.38
CA ILE A 168 -16.66 12.50 4.60
C ILE A 168 -16.20 11.40 5.55
N ALA A 169 -16.01 10.17 5.05
CA ALA A 169 -15.62 9.02 5.85
C ALA A 169 -14.27 9.26 6.56
N TYR A 170 -13.30 9.84 5.87
CA TYR A 170 -11.97 10.08 6.44
C TYR A 170 -11.91 11.32 7.34
N PHE A 171 -12.69 12.36 7.06
CA PHE A 171 -12.87 13.44 8.04
C PHE A 171 -13.48 12.90 9.34
N CYS A 172 -14.54 12.10 9.24
CA CYS A 172 -15.15 11.44 10.39
C CYS A 172 -14.19 10.46 11.08
N ALA A 173 -13.34 9.73 10.33
CA ALA A 173 -12.36 8.84 10.90
C ALA A 173 -11.31 9.61 11.72
N GLY A 174 -10.64 10.61 11.13
CA GLY A 174 -9.60 11.37 11.83
C GLY A 174 -10.15 12.23 12.98
N PHE A 175 -11.25 12.94 12.75
CA PHE A 175 -11.89 13.74 13.80
C PHE A 175 -12.52 12.86 14.89
N GLY A 176 -13.17 11.75 14.50
CA GLY A 176 -13.78 10.81 15.42
C GLY A 176 -12.75 10.09 16.30
N THR A 177 -11.59 9.72 15.76
CA THR A 177 -10.50 9.17 16.58
C THR A 177 -9.97 10.19 17.57
N PHE A 178 -9.87 11.46 17.18
CA PHE A 178 -9.44 12.52 18.08
C PHE A 178 -10.44 12.76 19.22
N LEU A 179 -11.74 12.83 18.89
CA LEU A 179 -12.81 13.02 19.88
C LEU A 179 -12.92 11.85 20.87
N LYS A 180 -12.70 10.61 20.41
CA LYS A 180 -12.74 9.41 21.27
C LYS A 180 -11.73 9.49 22.41
N GLU A 181 -10.55 10.04 22.15
CA GLU A 181 -9.48 10.17 23.15
C GLU A 181 -9.70 11.37 24.10
N MET A 182 -10.66 12.26 23.80
CA MET A 182 -11.05 13.39 24.67
C MET A 182 -12.03 12.96 25.76
N GLN A 183 -11.53 12.28 26.79
CA GLN A 183 -12.33 11.95 27.99
C GLN A 183 -12.49 13.16 28.94
N PRO A 184 -13.65 13.33 29.62
CA PRO A 184 -13.89 14.44 30.56
C PRO A 184 -12.82 14.56 31.66
N GLU A 185 -12.34 13.43 32.16
CA GLU A 185 -11.29 13.36 33.19
C GLU A 185 -9.96 13.88 32.65
N SER A 186 -9.61 13.54 31.41
CA SER A 186 -8.40 14.00 30.73
C SER A 186 -8.42 15.52 30.52
N LEU A 187 -9.59 16.10 30.22
CA LEU A 187 -9.77 17.55 30.10
C LEU A 187 -9.54 18.28 31.44
N ARG A 188 -10.01 17.69 32.55
CA ARG A 188 -9.81 18.26 33.90
C ARG A 188 -8.35 18.21 34.36
N GLN A 189 -7.60 17.21 33.91
CA GLN A 189 -6.20 17.00 34.28
C GLN A 189 -5.19 17.61 33.30
N TYR A 190 -5.64 18.40 32.32
CA TYR A 190 -4.78 18.94 31.25
C TYR A 190 -3.99 17.86 30.49
N LYS A 191 -4.53 16.64 30.42
CA LYS A 191 -3.88 15.50 29.75
C LYS A 191 -4.24 15.54 28.26
N ALA A 192 -3.22 15.58 27.42
CA ALA A 192 -3.41 15.58 25.97
C ALA A 192 -4.04 14.25 25.47
N PRO A 193 -4.92 14.28 24.46
CA PRO A 193 -5.57 13.08 23.91
C PRO A 193 -4.61 11.99 23.48
N TYR A 194 -3.55 12.36 22.77
CA TYR A 194 -2.51 11.41 22.36
C TYR A 194 -1.24 11.58 23.22
N PRO A 195 -0.53 10.49 23.55
CA PRO A 195 0.77 10.58 24.16
C PRO A 195 1.74 11.28 23.19
N GLY A 196 2.37 12.34 23.67
CA GLY A 196 3.30 13.11 22.86
C GLY A 196 4.01 14.18 23.66
N TRP A 197 5.17 14.59 23.15
CA TRP A 197 6.01 15.61 23.78
C TRP A 197 5.68 17.01 23.27
N PHE A 198 5.62 17.98 24.18
CA PHE A 198 5.48 19.40 23.87
C PHE A 198 6.68 20.17 24.41
N PRO A 199 7.15 21.22 23.71
CA PRO A 199 8.26 22.05 24.19
C PRO A 199 7.88 22.98 25.36
N TRP A 200 6.63 22.94 25.82
CA TRP A 200 6.12 23.70 26.96
C TRP A 200 5.33 22.80 27.91
N THR A 201 5.22 23.22 29.17
CA THR A 201 4.34 22.59 30.15
C THR A 201 2.89 23.04 29.96
N ILE A 202 1.96 22.08 29.94
CA ILE A 202 0.53 22.33 29.82
C ILE A 202 -0.02 22.67 31.22
N ASN A 203 -0.04 23.96 31.55
CA ASN A 203 -0.44 24.45 32.88
C ASN A 203 -1.52 25.55 32.83
N SER A 204 -2.08 25.81 31.65
CA SER A 204 -3.13 26.82 31.46
C SER A 204 -4.08 26.40 30.33
N ASN A 205 -5.31 26.90 30.38
CA ASN A 205 -6.32 26.67 29.35
C ASN A 205 -5.83 27.05 27.94
N PHE A 206 -5.08 28.14 27.80
CA PHE A 206 -4.53 28.57 26.52
C PHE A 206 -3.53 27.55 25.95
N ARG A 207 -2.56 27.11 26.76
CA ARG A 207 -1.56 26.11 26.34
C ARG A 207 -2.19 24.76 26.05
N PHE A 208 -3.24 24.41 26.78
CA PHE A 208 -4.01 23.19 26.54
C PHE A 208 -4.79 23.26 25.23
N ALA A 209 -5.49 24.37 24.97
CA ALA A 209 -6.17 24.59 23.70
C ALA A 209 -5.20 24.52 22.51
N LEU A 210 -4.00 25.10 22.64
CA LEU A 210 -2.96 25.00 21.61
C LEU A 210 -2.50 23.55 21.39
N ALA A 211 -2.32 22.78 22.46
CA ALA A 211 -1.96 21.35 22.37
C ALA A 211 -3.07 20.53 21.67
N LEU A 212 -4.34 20.79 21.99
CA LEU A 212 -5.49 20.14 21.35
C LEU A 212 -5.58 20.48 19.86
N LEU A 213 -5.43 21.76 19.50
CA LEU A 213 -5.45 22.20 18.10
C LEU A 213 -4.31 21.57 17.30
N TYR A 214 -3.11 21.53 17.87
CA TYR A 214 -1.95 20.89 17.23
C TYR A 214 -2.18 19.39 17.02
N GLN A 215 -2.63 18.65 18.04
CA GLN A 215 -2.89 17.21 17.92
C GLN A 215 -4.03 16.89 16.95
N CYS A 216 -5.08 17.72 16.91
CA CYS A 216 -6.15 17.61 15.93
C CYS A 216 -5.61 17.86 14.50
N ALA A 217 -4.77 18.89 14.33
CA ALA A 217 -4.20 19.23 13.04
C ALA A 217 -3.28 18.12 12.49
N ILE A 218 -2.38 17.54 13.30
CA ILE A 218 -1.54 16.43 12.85
C ILE A 218 -2.38 15.18 12.52
N CYS A 219 -3.40 14.88 13.31
CA CYS A 219 -4.27 13.72 13.10
C CYS A 219 -5.04 13.83 11.78
N LEU A 220 -5.69 14.97 11.54
CA LEU A 220 -6.41 15.24 10.30
C LEU A 220 -5.45 15.25 9.10
N ASN A 221 -4.30 15.93 9.20
CA ASN A 221 -3.31 16.00 8.13
C ASN A 221 -2.83 14.61 7.71
N THR A 222 -2.47 13.75 8.67
CA THR A 222 -2.04 12.37 8.43
C THR A 222 -3.14 11.50 7.82
N THR A 223 -4.37 11.62 8.32
CA THR A 223 -5.52 10.89 7.79
C THR A 223 -5.79 11.26 6.34
N PHE A 224 -5.76 12.56 6.01
CA PHE A 224 -5.90 13.04 4.64
C PHE A 224 -4.74 12.61 3.75
N ALA A 225 -3.51 12.63 4.25
CA ALA A 225 -2.34 12.21 3.48
C ALA A 225 -2.42 10.73 3.08
N LEU A 226 -2.84 9.87 4.01
CA LEU A 226 -3.04 8.45 3.73
C LEU A 226 -4.19 8.22 2.75
N GLU A 227 -5.32 8.90 2.95
CA GLU A 227 -6.46 8.86 2.04
C GLU A 227 -6.05 9.29 0.62
N ALA A 228 -5.27 10.36 0.50
CA ALA A 228 -4.84 10.89 -0.78
C ALA A 228 -4.11 9.85 -1.63
N VAL A 229 -3.18 9.08 -1.02
CA VAL A 229 -2.49 7.97 -1.70
C VAL A 229 -3.49 6.91 -2.16
N PHE A 230 -4.36 6.50 -1.24
CA PHE A 230 -5.33 5.43 -1.47
C PHE A 230 -6.32 5.79 -2.59
N VAL A 231 -6.91 6.96 -2.52
CA VAL A 231 -7.88 7.49 -3.48
C VAL A 231 -7.23 7.67 -4.85
N LEU A 232 -5.99 8.19 -4.89
CA LEU A 232 -5.25 8.33 -6.14
C LEU A 232 -5.08 6.96 -6.81
N PHE A 233 -4.59 5.94 -6.09
CA PHE A 233 -4.42 4.60 -6.63
C PHE A 233 -5.77 3.97 -7.06
N ALA A 234 -6.79 4.06 -6.21
CA ALA A 234 -8.11 3.48 -6.47
C ALA A 234 -8.77 4.07 -7.72
N TYR A 235 -8.65 5.38 -7.96
CA TYR A 235 -9.31 6.01 -9.10
C TYR A 235 -8.59 5.74 -10.41
N HIS A 236 -7.25 5.70 -10.41
CA HIS A 236 -6.50 5.29 -11.59
C HIS A 236 -6.82 3.84 -11.97
N THR A 237 -6.93 2.93 -10.99
CA THR A 237 -7.33 1.54 -11.25
C THR A 237 -8.77 1.42 -11.71
N ILE A 238 -9.73 2.18 -11.15
CA ILE A 238 -11.12 2.20 -11.63
C ILE A 238 -11.22 2.68 -13.09
N HIS A 239 -10.49 3.73 -13.46
CA HIS A 239 -10.45 4.19 -14.85
C HIS A 239 -9.82 3.16 -15.77
N PHE A 240 -8.71 2.55 -15.36
CA PHE A 240 -8.11 1.43 -16.08
C PHE A 240 -9.11 0.27 -16.29
N GLU A 241 -9.84 -0.14 -15.24
CA GLU A 241 -10.88 -1.17 -15.31
C GLU A 241 -11.96 -0.81 -16.34
N GLY A 242 -12.42 0.44 -16.33
CA GLY A 242 -13.43 0.94 -17.26
C GLY A 242 -12.96 0.89 -18.71
N GLN A 243 -11.71 1.27 -18.97
CA GLN A 243 -11.12 1.29 -20.31
C GLN A 243 -10.87 -0.12 -20.86
N LEU A 244 -10.43 -1.05 -20.01
CA LEU A 244 -10.26 -2.44 -20.42
C LEU A 244 -11.62 -3.08 -20.76
N ARG A 245 -12.68 -2.80 -19.97
CA ARG A 245 -14.05 -3.23 -20.31
C ARG A 245 -14.56 -2.60 -21.60
N LEU A 246 -14.26 -1.33 -21.84
CA LEU A 246 -14.62 -0.65 -23.09
C LEU A 246 -13.95 -1.35 -24.27
N LEU A 247 -12.63 -1.60 -24.18
CA LEU A 247 -11.88 -2.33 -25.20
C LEU A 247 -12.47 -3.73 -25.46
N THR A 248 -12.72 -4.51 -24.41
CA THR A 248 -13.32 -5.84 -24.53
C THR A 248 -14.68 -5.78 -25.21
N ARG A 249 -15.52 -4.80 -24.84
CA ARG A 249 -16.85 -4.64 -25.44
C ARG A 249 -16.76 -4.24 -26.91
N HIS A 250 -15.95 -3.24 -27.24
CA HIS A 250 -15.78 -2.74 -28.60
C HIS A 250 -15.25 -3.82 -29.54
N PHE A 251 -14.28 -4.61 -29.07
CA PHE A 251 -13.76 -5.75 -29.80
C PHE A 251 -14.83 -6.83 -30.00
N GLY A 252 -15.58 -7.19 -28.96
CA GLY A 252 -16.69 -8.15 -29.08
C GLY A 252 -17.75 -7.70 -30.09
N ASP A 253 -18.12 -6.42 -30.08
CA ASP A 253 -19.06 -5.82 -31.04
C ASP A 253 -18.50 -5.75 -32.49
N THR A 254 -17.21 -6.07 -32.69
CA THR A 254 -16.59 -6.21 -34.02
C THR A 254 -16.86 -7.59 -34.64
N PHE A 255 -17.18 -8.61 -33.84
CA PHE A 255 -17.36 -9.99 -34.29
C PHE A 255 -18.75 -10.54 -33.89
N PRO A 256 -19.82 -10.20 -34.64
CA PRO A 256 -21.12 -10.82 -34.43
C PRO A 256 -21.06 -12.34 -34.66
N PRO A 257 -21.66 -13.16 -33.79
CA PRO A 257 -21.58 -14.62 -33.91
C PRO A 257 -22.38 -15.12 -35.11
N GLY A 258 -21.90 -16.20 -35.75
CA GLY A 258 -22.67 -16.94 -36.75
C GLY A 258 -22.82 -16.26 -38.11
N LEU A 259 -21.93 -15.33 -38.46
CA LEU A 259 -21.93 -14.72 -39.80
C LEU A 259 -21.49 -15.71 -40.88
N PRO A 260 -22.16 -15.77 -42.04
CA PRO A 260 -21.74 -16.63 -43.15
C PRO A 260 -20.45 -16.12 -43.80
N ALA A 261 -19.67 -17.04 -44.38
CA ALA A 261 -18.40 -16.72 -45.05
C ALA A 261 -18.57 -15.69 -46.19
N THR A 262 -19.72 -15.66 -46.87
CA THR A 262 -20.02 -14.67 -47.91
C THR A 262 -19.97 -13.22 -47.39
N VAL A 263 -20.36 -13.00 -46.13
CA VAL A 263 -20.33 -11.68 -45.49
C VAL A 263 -18.95 -11.39 -44.92
N THR A 264 -18.33 -12.33 -44.22
CA THR A 264 -17.03 -12.10 -43.56
C THR A 264 -15.88 -11.88 -44.54
N TYR A 265 -15.96 -12.46 -45.74
CA TYR A 265 -15.00 -12.26 -46.82
C TYR A 265 -15.34 -11.09 -47.76
N SER A 266 -16.47 -10.39 -47.54
CA SER A 266 -16.80 -9.19 -48.31
C SER A 266 -15.75 -8.08 -48.08
N ALA A 267 -15.43 -7.32 -49.13
CA ALA A 267 -14.41 -6.27 -49.07
C ALA A 267 -14.76 -5.18 -48.04
N GLU A 268 -16.04 -4.81 -47.95
CA GLU A 268 -16.51 -3.78 -47.01
C GLU A 268 -16.42 -4.24 -45.55
N TYR A 269 -16.88 -5.46 -45.25
CA TYR A 269 -16.76 -6.02 -43.91
C TYR A 269 -15.30 -6.18 -43.50
N LYS A 270 -14.46 -6.76 -44.37
CA LYS A 270 -13.01 -6.89 -44.14
C LYS A 270 -12.38 -5.54 -43.80
N LYS A 271 -12.64 -4.49 -44.60
CA LYS A 271 -12.10 -3.14 -44.39
C LYS A 271 -12.54 -2.55 -43.05
N ARG A 272 -13.82 -2.69 -42.71
CA ARG A 272 -14.38 -2.21 -41.42
C ARG A 272 -13.77 -2.95 -40.23
N THR A 273 -13.68 -4.28 -40.31
CA THR A 273 -13.13 -5.14 -39.26
C THR A 273 -11.66 -4.83 -39.01
N LEU A 274 -10.84 -4.72 -40.06
CA LEU A 274 -9.43 -4.35 -39.92
C LEU A 274 -9.25 -2.97 -39.27
N ARG A 275 -10.04 -1.97 -39.69
CA ARG A 275 -10.03 -0.64 -39.06
C ARG A 275 -10.29 -0.74 -37.55
N ARG A 276 -11.37 -1.41 -37.15
CA ARG A 276 -11.73 -1.60 -35.73
C ARG A 276 -10.65 -2.37 -34.96
N LEU A 277 -10.03 -3.37 -35.57
CA LEU A 277 -8.93 -4.10 -34.96
C LEU A 277 -7.71 -3.22 -34.70
N TYR A 278 -7.31 -2.38 -35.65
CA TYR A 278 -6.21 -1.43 -35.45
C TYR A 278 -6.51 -0.41 -34.35
N GLU A 279 -7.76 0.03 -34.25
CA GLU A 279 -8.22 0.88 -33.15
C GLU A 279 -8.14 0.16 -31.80
N CYS A 280 -8.60 -1.09 -31.72
CA CYS A 280 -8.47 -1.94 -30.53
C CYS A 280 -7.02 -2.18 -30.13
N VAL A 281 -6.12 -2.44 -31.09
CA VAL A 281 -4.68 -2.58 -30.83
C VAL A 281 -4.13 -1.28 -30.24
N SER A 282 -4.45 -0.14 -30.84
CA SER A 282 -4.01 1.18 -30.37
C SER A 282 -4.50 1.46 -28.95
N HIS A 283 -5.78 1.18 -28.68
CA HIS A 283 -6.36 1.35 -27.35
C HIS A 283 -5.71 0.41 -26.31
N HIS A 284 -5.48 -0.86 -26.65
CA HIS A 284 -4.80 -1.81 -25.77
C HIS A 284 -3.37 -1.39 -25.42
N LEU A 285 -2.63 -0.81 -26.37
CA LEU A 285 -1.29 -0.26 -26.14
C LEU A 285 -1.33 0.93 -25.17
N ILE A 286 -2.31 1.83 -25.31
CA ILE A 286 -2.50 2.96 -24.38
C ILE A 286 -2.84 2.45 -22.97
N ILE A 287 -3.75 1.48 -22.84
CA ILE A 287 -4.11 0.84 -21.57
C ILE A 287 -2.88 0.20 -20.90
N THR A 288 -2.08 -0.53 -21.68
CA THR A 288 -0.86 -1.19 -21.18
C THR A 288 0.20 -0.16 -20.76
N GLY A 289 0.34 0.93 -21.51
CA GLY A 289 1.21 2.05 -21.16
C GLY A 289 0.77 2.72 -19.86
N PHE A 290 -0.53 2.96 -19.70
CA PHE A 290 -1.11 3.54 -18.49
C PHE A 290 -0.91 2.64 -17.27
N HIS A 291 -1.07 1.32 -17.42
CA HIS A 291 -0.76 0.35 -16.36
C HIS A 291 0.71 0.42 -15.92
N LYS A 292 1.65 0.52 -16.88
CA LYS A 292 3.08 0.69 -16.57
C LYS A 292 3.35 2.00 -15.82
N GLN A 293 2.68 3.09 -16.18
CA GLN A 293 2.79 4.37 -15.47
C GLN A 293 2.27 4.27 -14.04
N ILE A 294 1.11 3.63 -13.81
CA ILE A 294 0.59 3.36 -12.46
C ILE A 294 1.62 2.59 -11.63
N LEU A 295 2.16 1.49 -12.16
CA LEU A 295 3.14 0.67 -11.43
C LEU A 295 4.44 1.42 -11.15
N SER A 296 4.94 2.18 -12.13
CA SER A 296 6.14 3.00 -11.96
C SER A 296 5.97 4.02 -10.84
N TYR A 297 4.79 4.65 -10.77
CA TYR A 297 4.50 5.68 -9.78
C TYR A 297 4.21 5.09 -8.39
N PHE A 298 3.33 4.10 -8.28
CA PHE A 298 2.88 3.57 -6.99
C PHE A 298 3.72 2.41 -6.44
N GLY A 299 4.58 1.78 -7.24
CA GLY A 299 5.27 0.54 -6.87
C GLY A 299 6.05 0.64 -5.55
N ILE A 300 6.79 1.72 -5.34
CA ILE A 300 7.52 1.94 -4.08
C ILE A 300 6.56 2.20 -2.90
N CYS A 301 5.53 3.03 -3.10
CA CYS A 301 4.56 3.34 -2.05
C CYS A 301 3.81 2.08 -1.59
N LEU A 302 3.41 1.23 -2.53
CA LEU A 302 2.79 -0.07 -2.27
C LEU A 302 3.75 -1.00 -1.52
N LEU A 303 5.02 -1.10 -1.94
CA LEU A 303 6.01 -1.91 -1.22
C LEU A 303 6.18 -1.46 0.23
N VAL A 304 6.41 -0.17 0.46
CA VAL A 304 6.61 0.39 1.80
C VAL A 304 5.35 0.20 2.64
N TYR A 305 4.16 0.40 2.07
CA TYR A 305 2.89 0.14 2.74
C TYR A 305 2.78 -1.31 3.22
N ARG A 306 3.09 -2.29 2.35
CA ARG A 306 3.05 -3.71 2.70
C ARG A 306 3.99 -4.04 3.86
N VAL A 307 5.24 -3.57 3.79
CA VAL A 307 6.23 -3.81 4.85
C VAL A 307 5.75 -3.27 6.19
N ILE A 308 5.21 -2.05 6.20
CA ILE A 308 4.73 -1.40 7.42
C ILE A 308 3.53 -2.14 8.01
N VAL A 309 2.56 -2.56 7.19
CA VAL A 309 1.43 -3.37 7.65
C VAL A 309 1.92 -4.69 8.25
N THR A 310 2.87 -5.39 7.62
CA THR A 310 3.43 -6.64 8.15
C THR A 310 4.12 -6.43 9.50
N ILE A 311 4.97 -5.40 9.64
CA ILE A 311 5.64 -5.07 10.92
C ILE A 311 4.61 -4.75 12.00
N MET A 312 3.59 -3.96 11.67
CA MET A 312 2.53 -3.58 12.61
C MET A 312 1.73 -4.78 13.11
N LEU A 313 1.38 -5.71 12.23
CA LEU A 313 0.68 -6.94 12.63
C LEU A 313 1.58 -7.84 13.48
N CYS A 314 2.87 -7.91 13.16
CA CYS A 314 3.84 -8.66 13.94
C CYS A 314 3.96 -8.12 15.38
N ILE A 315 4.00 -6.78 15.51
CA ILE A 315 3.99 -6.11 16.82
C ILE A 315 2.70 -6.39 17.58
N LEU A 316 1.55 -6.32 16.92
CA LEU A 316 0.26 -6.65 17.52
C LEU A 316 0.24 -8.09 18.05
N CYS A 317 0.72 -9.06 17.27
CA CYS A 317 0.87 -10.46 17.71
C CYS A 317 1.88 -10.62 18.85
N TYR A 318 2.94 -9.82 18.90
CA TYR A 318 3.87 -9.84 20.02
C TYR A 318 3.22 -9.33 21.32
N LEU A 319 2.52 -8.21 21.25
CA LEU A 319 1.89 -7.56 22.41
C LEU A 319 0.78 -8.42 23.04
N THR A 320 0.11 -9.29 22.27
CA THR A 320 -0.85 -10.25 22.85
C THR A 320 -0.15 -11.25 23.78
N THR A 321 1.13 -11.55 23.56
CA THR A 321 1.89 -12.48 24.42
C THR A 321 2.43 -11.84 25.69
N THR A 322 2.50 -10.50 25.75
CA THR A 322 3.05 -9.78 26.90
C THR A 322 2.00 -9.38 27.94
N GLY A 323 0.72 -9.69 27.70
CA GLY A 323 -0.37 -9.43 28.65
C GLY A 323 -0.73 -7.95 28.78
N ILE A 324 -0.78 -7.20 27.66
CA ILE A 324 -1.20 -5.80 27.66
C ILE A 324 -2.66 -5.63 28.14
N SER A 325 -3.01 -4.44 28.64
CA SER A 325 -4.38 -4.11 29.02
C SER A 325 -5.34 -4.25 27.84
N LEU A 326 -6.59 -4.64 28.14
CA LEU A 326 -7.61 -4.89 27.11
C LEU A 326 -7.91 -3.63 26.28
N ASP A 327 -7.89 -2.45 26.89
CA ASP A 327 -8.17 -1.18 26.19
C ASP A 327 -7.13 -0.89 25.09
N LYS A 328 -5.84 -0.99 25.44
CA LYS A 328 -4.69 -0.83 24.56
C LYS A 328 -4.70 -1.87 23.45
N PHE A 329 -5.04 -3.12 23.79
CA PHE A 329 -5.17 -4.19 22.80
C PHE A 329 -6.26 -3.88 21.77
N VAL A 330 -7.45 -3.50 22.23
CA VAL A 330 -8.57 -3.15 21.34
C VAL A 330 -8.22 -1.94 20.47
N GLN A 331 -7.55 -0.92 21.03
CA GLN A 331 -7.10 0.25 20.26
C GLN A 331 -6.14 -0.15 19.12
N LEU A 332 -5.12 -0.95 19.43
CA LEU A 332 -4.15 -1.41 18.44
C LEU A 332 -4.76 -2.36 17.41
N LEU A 333 -5.68 -3.24 17.84
CA LEU A 333 -6.42 -4.13 16.95
C LEU A 333 -7.30 -3.34 15.97
N CYS A 334 -8.05 -2.35 16.44
CA CYS A 334 -8.85 -1.47 15.58
C CYS A 334 -7.98 -0.75 14.55
N PHE A 335 -6.82 -0.25 14.97
CA PHE A 335 -5.87 0.41 14.07
C PHE A 335 -5.29 -0.56 13.02
N ALA A 336 -4.89 -1.76 13.44
CA ALA A 336 -4.40 -2.80 12.54
C ALA A 336 -5.47 -3.26 11.54
N LEU A 337 -6.72 -3.42 11.98
CA LEU A 337 -7.86 -3.77 11.12
C LEU A 337 -8.14 -2.67 10.09
N ALA A 338 -8.00 -1.40 10.45
CA ALA A 338 -8.17 -0.29 9.51
C ALA A 338 -7.11 -0.32 8.39
N LEU A 339 -5.84 -0.59 8.73
CA LEU A 339 -4.77 -0.69 7.74
C LEU A 339 -4.87 -1.98 6.90
N LEU A 340 -5.28 -3.08 7.51
CA LEU A 340 -5.60 -4.32 6.81
C LEU A 340 -6.75 -4.14 5.83
N TYR A 341 -7.78 -3.36 6.18
CA TYR A 341 -8.89 -3.04 5.29
C TYR A 341 -8.40 -2.30 4.04
N LEU A 342 -7.56 -1.29 4.19
CA LEU A 342 -6.96 -0.59 3.04
C LEU A 342 -6.10 -1.54 2.19
N CYS A 343 -5.32 -2.42 2.82
CA CYS A 343 -4.55 -3.46 2.12
C CYS A 343 -5.45 -4.41 1.33
N PHE A 344 -6.56 -4.83 1.94
CA PHE A 344 -7.55 -5.69 1.32
C PHE A 344 -8.15 -5.03 0.08
N ILE A 345 -8.47 -3.73 0.12
CA ILE A 345 -8.95 -3.01 -1.06
C ILE A 345 -7.88 -2.95 -2.17
N PHE A 346 -6.61 -2.69 -1.83
CA PHE A 346 -5.53 -2.74 -2.84
C PHE A 346 -5.43 -4.10 -3.51
N CYS A 347 -5.51 -5.19 -2.73
CA CYS A 347 -5.51 -6.55 -3.24
C CYS A 347 -6.75 -6.86 -4.09
N LEU A 348 -7.94 -6.41 -3.69
CA LEU A 348 -9.16 -6.54 -4.50
C LEU A 348 -9.02 -5.82 -5.84
N LYS A 349 -8.44 -4.63 -5.85
CA LYS A 349 -8.21 -3.87 -7.08
C LYS A 349 -7.16 -4.52 -7.97
N GLY A 350 -6.06 -5.01 -7.41
CA GLY A 350 -5.05 -5.73 -8.17
C GLY A 350 -5.54 -7.07 -8.74
N GLU A 351 -6.35 -7.79 -7.98
CA GLU A 351 -7.06 -8.98 -8.45
C GLU A 351 -8.01 -8.64 -9.61
N LYS A 352 -8.79 -7.56 -9.48
CA LYS A 352 -9.72 -7.15 -10.54
C LYS A 352 -9.02 -6.77 -11.84
N VAL A 353 -7.87 -6.09 -11.74
CA VAL A 353 -7.00 -5.78 -12.89
C VAL A 353 -6.56 -7.05 -13.60
N THR A 354 -6.10 -8.05 -12.84
CA THR A 354 -5.66 -9.36 -13.37
C THR A 354 -6.82 -10.08 -14.07
N GLN A 355 -7.98 -10.16 -13.41
CA GLN A 355 -9.17 -10.80 -13.97
C GLN A 355 -9.67 -10.15 -15.27
N LEU A 356 -9.68 -8.82 -15.34
CA LEU A 356 -10.08 -8.12 -16.57
C LEU A 356 -9.05 -8.32 -17.69
N SER A 357 -7.75 -8.39 -17.35
CA SER A 357 -6.71 -8.69 -18.33
C SER A 357 -6.83 -10.11 -18.88
N ASP A 358 -7.11 -11.09 -18.03
CA ASP A 358 -7.38 -12.46 -18.46
C ASP A 358 -8.69 -12.56 -19.27
N GLY A 359 -9.71 -11.81 -18.87
CA GLY A 359 -10.97 -11.70 -19.61
C GLY A 359 -10.78 -11.13 -21.01
N TRP A 360 -9.95 -10.08 -21.17
CA TRP A 360 -9.56 -9.57 -22.48
C TRP A 360 -8.88 -10.63 -23.36
N ARG A 361 -7.90 -11.37 -22.81
CA ARG A 361 -7.25 -12.48 -23.52
C ARG A 361 -8.24 -13.56 -23.95
N LEU A 362 -9.21 -13.89 -23.09
CA LEU A 362 -10.22 -14.89 -23.40
C LEU A 362 -11.16 -14.40 -24.52
N THR A 363 -11.64 -13.16 -24.45
CA THR A 363 -12.50 -12.57 -25.49
C THR A 363 -11.82 -12.53 -26.85
N VAL A 364 -10.51 -12.23 -26.92
CA VAL A 364 -9.75 -12.27 -28.18
C VAL A 364 -9.64 -13.69 -28.74
N TYR A 365 -9.63 -14.71 -27.89
CA TYR A 365 -9.56 -16.12 -28.31
C TYR A 365 -10.91 -16.68 -28.77
N GLU A 366 -12.01 -16.29 -28.12
CA GLU A 366 -13.35 -16.86 -28.31
C GLU A 366 -14.09 -16.40 -29.57
N VAL A 367 -13.60 -15.39 -30.29
CA VAL A 367 -14.24 -14.94 -31.54
C VAL A 367 -14.09 -15.97 -32.65
N ASP A 368 -15.00 -15.95 -33.63
CA ASP A 368 -15.00 -16.83 -34.82
C ASP A 368 -13.86 -16.48 -35.81
N TRP A 369 -12.62 -16.40 -35.34
CA TRP A 369 -11.45 -15.92 -36.09
C TRP A 369 -11.16 -16.78 -37.32
N TRP A 370 -11.46 -18.09 -37.27
CA TRP A 370 -11.24 -19.02 -38.40
C TRP A 370 -12.11 -18.68 -39.62
N ASN A 371 -13.26 -18.04 -39.41
CA ASN A 371 -14.21 -17.67 -40.48
C ASN A 371 -13.97 -16.24 -41.02
N HIS A 372 -12.73 -15.77 -40.99
CA HIS A 372 -12.36 -14.42 -41.42
C HIS A 372 -11.15 -14.43 -42.37
N PRO A 373 -10.92 -13.40 -43.20
CA PRO A 373 -9.75 -13.32 -44.08
C PRO A 373 -8.41 -13.41 -43.32
N VAL A 374 -7.37 -13.92 -43.98
CA VAL A 374 -6.03 -14.16 -43.40
C VAL A 374 -5.44 -12.92 -42.70
N GLU A 375 -5.67 -11.72 -43.24
CA GLU A 375 -5.21 -10.46 -42.62
C GLU A 375 -5.85 -10.20 -41.25
N VAL A 376 -7.14 -10.50 -41.12
CA VAL A 376 -7.88 -10.39 -39.86
C VAL A 376 -7.37 -11.44 -38.86
N GLN A 377 -7.20 -12.69 -39.32
CA GLN A 377 -6.65 -13.78 -38.51
C GLN A 377 -5.27 -13.43 -37.94
N LYS A 378 -4.36 -12.94 -38.79
CA LYS A 378 -3.02 -12.51 -38.37
C LYS A 378 -3.07 -11.39 -37.32
N THR A 379 -3.98 -10.44 -37.48
CA THR A 379 -4.14 -9.33 -36.53
C THR A 379 -4.64 -9.83 -35.17
N ILE A 380 -5.65 -10.72 -35.16
CA ILE A 380 -6.15 -11.36 -33.93
C ILE A 380 -5.04 -12.17 -33.25
N LEU A 381 -4.25 -12.94 -34.01
CA LEU A 381 -3.13 -13.70 -33.47
C LEU A 381 -2.09 -12.79 -32.79
N MET A 382 -1.75 -11.66 -33.41
CA MET A 382 -0.85 -10.66 -32.81
C MET A 382 -1.44 -10.06 -31.53
N MET A 383 -2.75 -9.78 -31.49
CA MET A 383 -3.44 -9.31 -30.28
C MET A 383 -3.41 -10.36 -29.17
N GLN A 384 -3.62 -11.63 -29.50
CA GLN A 384 -3.56 -12.74 -28.56
C GLN A 384 -2.16 -12.89 -27.95
N MET A 385 -1.11 -12.80 -28.79
CA MET A 385 0.27 -12.79 -28.31
C MET A 385 0.54 -11.59 -27.40
N GLY A 386 0.02 -10.41 -27.74
CA GLY A 386 0.11 -9.20 -26.93
C GLY A 386 -0.64 -9.29 -25.59
N ALA A 387 -1.72 -10.06 -25.53
CA ALA A 387 -2.53 -10.30 -24.33
C ALA A 387 -2.11 -11.53 -23.52
N SER A 388 -1.08 -12.26 -23.96
CA SER A 388 -0.65 -13.53 -23.34
C SER A 388 -0.27 -13.40 -21.85
N LYS A 389 0.35 -12.28 -21.48
CA LYS A 389 0.75 -11.96 -20.09
C LYS A 389 -0.32 -11.10 -19.44
N ALA A 390 -0.95 -11.63 -18.39
CA ALA A 390 -1.89 -10.86 -17.59
C ALA A 390 -1.23 -9.64 -16.95
N LEU A 391 -1.91 -8.50 -17.02
CA LEU A 391 -1.54 -7.28 -16.31
C LEU A 391 -1.80 -7.48 -14.81
N LYS A 392 -0.78 -7.25 -13.98
CA LYS A 392 -0.82 -7.50 -12.54
C LYS A 392 -0.37 -6.26 -11.77
N VAL A 393 -1.00 -6.04 -10.62
CA VAL A 393 -0.57 -5.01 -9.66
C VAL A 393 0.40 -5.60 -8.65
N TYR A 394 1.57 -4.98 -8.52
CA TYR A 394 2.57 -5.32 -7.51
C TYR A 394 3.29 -4.04 -7.06
N GLY A 395 4.06 -4.15 -5.97
CA GLY A 395 4.95 -3.08 -5.52
C GLY A 395 6.11 -2.86 -6.49
N VAL A 396 7.35 -3.03 -6.03
CA VAL A 396 8.53 -2.96 -6.90
C VAL A 396 8.82 -4.29 -7.61
N TRP A 397 8.47 -5.42 -6.96
CA TRP A 397 8.83 -6.76 -7.39
C TRP A 397 7.60 -7.69 -7.37
N LYS A 398 7.63 -8.75 -8.19
CA LYS A 398 6.56 -9.75 -8.28
C LYS A 398 6.15 -10.40 -6.93
N PRO A 399 7.05 -10.64 -5.95
CA PRO A 399 6.64 -11.17 -4.64
C PRO A 399 5.72 -10.25 -3.84
N ALA A 400 5.76 -8.93 -4.06
CA ALA A 400 4.85 -7.98 -3.44
C ALA A 400 3.58 -7.80 -4.29
N MET A 401 2.92 -8.91 -4.65
CA MET A 401 1.71 -8.91 -5.47
C MET A 401 0.49 -8.48 -4.66
N TYR A 402 -0.33 -7.62 -5.24
CA TYR A 402 -1.63 -7.25 -4.71
C TYR A 402 -2.69 -8.11 -5.37
N SER A 403 -2.97 -9.26 -4.76
CA SER A 403 -3.98 -10.24 -5.17
C SER A 403 -4.63 -10.85 -3.94
N HIS A 404 -5.63 -11.71 -4.11
CA HIS A 404 -6.20 -12.47 -2.99
C HIS A 404 -5.10 -13.27 -2.28
N GLU A 405 -4.25 -13.97 -3.04
CA GLU A 405 -3.10 -14.70 -2.52
C GLU A 405 -2.14 -13.79 -1.74
N GLY A 406 -1.92 -12.57 -2.24
CA GLY A 406 -1.06 -11.58 -1.59
C GLY A 406 -1.44 -11.25 -0.15
N ILE A 407 -2.72 -11.35 0.22
CA ILE A 407 -3.20 -11.15 1.61
C ILE A 407 -2.77 -12.32 2.49
N SER A 408 -2.96 -13.55 2.02
CA SER A 408 -2.53 -14.76 2.74
C SER A 408 -1.02 -14.74 2.99
N VAL A 409 -0.24 -14.28 2.01
CA VAL A 409 1.21 -14.12 2.16
C VAL A 409 1.55 -13.10 3.24
N ILE A 410 0.84 -11.97 3.36
CA ILE A 410 1.05 -11.00 4.48
C ILE A 410 0.81 -11.68 5.82
N GLY A 411 -0.24 -12.49 5.94
CA GLY A 411 -0.53 -13.25 7.16
C GLY A 411 0.58 -14.25 7.50
N GLN A 412 1.07 -14.99 6.50
CA GLN A 412 2.18 -15.95 6.66
C GLN A 412 3.49 -15.25 7.04
N GLU A 413 3.84 -14.14 6.38
CA GLU A 413 4.99 -13.30 6.71
C GLU A 413 4.90 -12.80 8.16
N THR A 414 3.73 -12.27 8.55
CA THR A 414 3.45 -11.80 9.90
C THR A 414 3.70 -12.90 10.94
N PHE A 415 3.15 -14.10 10.71
CA PHE A 415 3.30 -15.22 11.64
C PHE A 415 4.74 -15.74 11.72
N SER A 416 5.45 -15.80 10.59
CA SER A 416 6.86 -16.17 10.53
C SER A 416 7.73 -15.18 11.31
N PHE A 417 7.56 -13.87 11.10
CA PHE A 417 8.29 -12.84 11.85
C PHE A 417 7.95 -12.87 13.35
N PHE A 418 6.68 -13.10 13.69
CA PHE A 418 6.26 -13.25 15.09
C PHE A 418 6.96 -14.45 15.77
N ASN A 419 6.99 -15.61 15.13
CA ASN A 419 7.67 -16.79 15.66
C ASN A 419 9.18 -16.57 15.81
N MET A 420 9.80 -15.88 14.85
CA MET A 420 11.20 -15.48 14.94
C MET A 420 11.45 -14.58 16.15
N LEU A 421 10.63 -13.55 16.37
CA LEU A 421 10.75 -12.68 17.55
C LEU A 421 10.58 -13.46 18.87
N ARG A 422 9.64 -14.41 18.91
CA ARG A 422 9.44 -15.28 20.08
C ARG A 422 10.66 -16.15 20.35
N ALA A 423 11.21 -16.78 19.31
CA ALA A 423 12.42 -17.61 19.41
C ALA A 423 13.63 -16.80 19.88
N MET A 424 13.83 -15.60 19.33
CA MET A 424 14.88 -14.68 19.77
C MET A 424 14.72 -14.34 21.26
N LYS A 425 13.52 -13.98 21.72
CA LYS A 425 13.25 -13.68 23.14
C LYS A 425 13.59 -14.86 24.05
N MET A 426 13.21 -16.09 23.65
CA MET A 426 13.53 -17.30 24.42
C MET A 426 15.04 -17.52 24.51
N SER A 427 15.75 -17.46 23.37
CA SER A 427 17.21 -17.60 23.34
C SER A 427 17.94 -16.54 24.18
N PHE A 428 17.53 -15.27 24.10
CA PHE A 428 18.08 -14.22 24.96
C PHE A 428 17.81 -14.47 26.45
N SER A 429 16.64 -14.99 26.82
CA SER A 429 16.35 -15.34 28.21
C SER A 429 17.23 -16.49 28.71
N GLU A 430 17.49 -17.50 27.87
CA GLU A 430 18.39 -18.62 28.20
C GLU A 430 19.83 -18.15 28.34
N ILE A 431 20.31 -17.27 27.44
CA ILE A 431 21.62 -16.64 27.54
C ILE A 431 21.72 -15.84 28.85
N LEU A 432 20.74 -14.99 29.16
CA LEU A 432 20.74 -14.21 30.41
C LEU A 432 20.74 -15.11 31.65
N ILE A 433 19.98 -16.21 31.64
CA ILE A 433 19.98 -17.20 32.73
C ILE A 433 21.36 -17.89 32.83
N SER A 434 21.98 -18.24 31.70
CA SER A 434 23.32 -18.82 31.65
C SER A 434 24.37 -17.86 32.23
N TRP A 435 24.33 -16.58 31.84
CA TRP A 435 25.19 -15.54 32.39
C TRP A 435 24.98 -15.31 33.89
N ARG A 436 23.73 -15.39 34.37
CA ARG A 436 23.40 -15.24 35.80
C ARG A 436 23.77 -16.47 36.64
N LYS A 437 23.95 -17.63 36.00
CA LYS A 437 24.39 -18.89 36.62
C LYS A 437 25.91 -19.08 36.60
N LEU A 438 26.67 -18.23 35.89
CA LEU A 438 28.13 -18.20 36.02
C LEU A 438 28.47 -17.81 37.47
N PRO A 439 29.25 -18.63 38.20
CA PRO A 439 29.67 -18.26 39.54
C PRO A 439 30.46 -16.96 39.47
N HIS A 440 30.14 -15.98 40.31
CA HIS A 440 30.99 -14.84 40.60
C HIS A 440 32.27 -15.33 41.31
N ALA A 441 33.14 -16.02 40.57
CA ALA A 441 34.46 -16.37 41.02
C ALA A 441 35.43 -15.23 40.63
N ALA A 442 36.02 -14.65 41.68
CA ALA A 442 37.22 -13.82 41.68
C ALA A 442 37.10 -12.34 41.28
N VAL A 443 36.67 -11.50 42.21
CA VAL A 443 37.39 -10.25 42.54
C VAL A 443 37.42 -10.07 44.06
N THR A 444 38.19 -10.91 44.75
CA THR A 444 38.67 -10.62 46.11
C THR A 444 40.13 -11.07 46.19
N HIS A 445 41.03 -10.28 45.61
CA HIS A 445 42.41 -10.26 46.08
C HIS A 445 42.66 -8.86 46.64
N GLY A 446 42.84 -8.80 47.96
CA GLY A 446 43.36 -7.62 48.64
C GLY A 446 44.76 -7.25 48.13
N PRO A 447 45.27 -6.07 48.48
CA PRO A 447 46.52 -5.57 47.90
C PRO A 447 47.69 -6.43 48.36
N VAL A 448 48.24 -7.22 47.44
CA VAL A 448 49.53 -7.89 47.64
C VAL A 448 50.62 -6.87 47.37
N THR A 449 51.24 -6.36 48.44
CA THR A 449 52.48 -5.59 48.37
C THR A 449 53.61 -6.50 47.88
N PHE A 450 54.11 -6.26 46.68
CA PHE A 450 55.27 -6.99 46.13
C PHE A 450 56.57 -6.31 46.60
N ARG A 451 57.27 -6.91 47.56
CA ARG A 451 58.67 -6.60 47.89
C ARG A 451 59.57 -7.50 47.03
N PRO A 452 60.54 -6.98 46.25
CA PRO A 452 61.48 -7.83 45.54
C PRO A 452 62.57 -8.34 46.50
N GLN A 453 62.79 -9.65 46.52
CA GLN A 453 63.99 -10.29 47.10
C GLN A 453 64.98 -10.62 45.96
N PRO A 454 66.30 -10.45 46.18
CA PRO A 454 67.29 -10.53 45.11
C PRO A 454 67.97 -11.91 45.04
N SER A 455 67.56 -12.75 44.11
CA SER A 455 68.40 -13.85 43.60
C SER A 455 67.73 -14.47 42.38
N ASP A 456 68.23 -14.13 41.18
CA ASP A 456 68.31 -15.00 39.99
C ASP A 456 68.65 -14.16 38.74
N ILE A 457 69.82 -13.53 38.75
CA ILE A 457 70.36 -12.74 37.62
C ILE A 457 71.26 -13.58 36.69
N ASN A 458 71.45 -14.88 36.93
CA ASN A 458 72.46 -15.67 36.21
C ASN A 458 71.95 -16.73 35.23
N ARG A 459 70.66 -16.79 34.89
CA ARG A 459 70.11 -17.82 33.97
C ARG A 459 69.54 -17.28 32.65
N VAL A 460 69.98 -16.10 32.19
CA VAL A 460 69.52 -15.52 30.91
C VAL A 460 70.68 -15.13 29.97
N LYS A 461 71.95 -15.39 30.36
CA LYS A 461 73.13 -15.04 29.54
C LYS A 461 73.76 -16.19 28.74
N SER A 462 73.26 -17.42 28.81
CA SER A 462 73.86 -18.57 28.09
C SER A 462 73.17 -18.98 26.77
N GLU A 463 71.99 -18.44 26.43
CA GLU A 463 71.24 -18.87 25.23
C GLU A 463 71.28 -17.89 24.05
N ARG A 464 72.08 -16.82 24.12
CA ARG A 464 72.18 -15.79 23.04
C ARG A 464 73.44 -15.86 22.19
N ARG A 465 74.16 -16.99 22.17
CA ARG A 465 75.45 -17.09 21.46
C ARG A 465 75.71 -18.40 20.74
N THR A 466 74.72 -18.88 20.00
CA THR A 466 74.83 -19.94 18.97
C THR A 466 73.41 -20.00 18.37
N THR A 467 73.11 -19.64 17.13
CA THR A 467 73.79 -19.88 15.87
C THR A 467 73.25 -18.91 14.82
N VAL A 468 74.19 -18.24 14.16
CA VAL A 468 74.06 -17.60 12.86
C VAL A 468 74.11 -18.69 11.79
N GLY A 469 73.28 -18.63 10.74
CA GLY A 469 73.59 -19.30 9.47
C GLY A 469 72.41 -19.77 8.62
N LEU A 470 72.32 -19.16 7.43
CA LEU A 470 71.77 -19.70 6.15
C LEU A 470 70.25 -19.89 6.01
N ASP A 471 69.60 -19.74 4.85
CA ASP A 471 69.74 -18.96 3.61
C ASP A 471 68.45 -19.22 2.78
N LYS A 472 68.06 -18.24 1.95
CA LYS A 472 67.12 -18.20 0.80
C LYS A 472 66.24 -19.41 0.38
N ARG A 473 64.96 -19.12 0.06
CA ARG A 473 64.29 -19.16 -1.29
C ARG A 473 62.77 -18.85 -1.15
N VAL A 474 62.26 -17.73 -1.67
CA VAL A 474 61.60 -17.50 -2.99
C VAL A 474 60.39 -18.41 -3.28
N GLY A 475 59.21 -17.81 -3.50
CA GLY A 475 58.06 -18.48 -4.12
C GLY A 475 56.69 -17.81 -3.93
N THR A 476 56.45 -16.70 -4.63
CA THR A 476 55.12 -16.13 -4.95
C THR A 476 54.26 -17.13 -5.72
N VAL A 477 52.93 -17.14 -5.58
CA VAL A 477 51.92 -17.14 -6.67
C VAL A 477 50.50 -16.98 -6.08
N ARG A 478 49.72 -16.09 -6.73
CA ARG A 478 48.28 -15.86 -6.58
C ARG A 478 47.45 -17.00 -7.18
N GLY A 479 46.26 -17.20 -6.63
CA GLY A 479 45.10 -17.81 -7.28
C GLY A 479 43.85 -17.30 -6.59
#